data_AF-A0A522PEV3-F1
#
_entry.id   AF-A0A522PEV3-F1
#
_cell.length_a   1.000
_cell.length_b   1.000
_cell.length_c   1.000
_cell.angle_alpha   90.00
_cell.angle_beta   90.00
_cell.angle_gamma   90.00
#
_symmetry.space_group_name_H-M   'P 1'
#
loop_
_entity.id
_entity.type
_entity.pdbx_description
1 polymer ?
#
loop_
_entity_poly.entity_id
_entity_poly.type
_entity_poly.pdbx_seq_one_letter_code
_entity_poly.pdbx_strand_id
1 'polypeptide(L)'
;MLPWQVLATSSLLGAFAFMGGGYAVLFVAAMLSERRPLTRIAYACYAAQCACLLTVLWISPLEVIWKIFLIGSCAAYAVIPPITWRYLRRLHGA
;
A
#
# COMPACT_ATOMS: atom_id res chain seq x y z
N MET A 1 -13.30 7.95 21.65
CA MET A 1 -12.36 6.83 21.41
C MET A 1 -11.56 6.59 22.69
N LEU A 2 -11.30 5.33 23.05
CA LEU A 2 -10.43 4.98 24.18
C LEU A 2 -8.95 5.16 23.78
N PRO A 3 -8.02 5.45 24.71
CA PRO A 3 -6.59 5.67 24.39
C PRO A 3 -5.95 4.52 23.62
N TRP A 4 -6.29 3.27 23.97
CA TRP A 4 -5.78 2.10 23.27
C TRP A 4 -6.28 2.00 21.82
N GLN A 5 -7.51 2.47 21.52
CA GLN A 5 -8.06 2.47 20.16
C GLN A 5 -7.32 3.48 19.28
N VAL A 6 -6.94 4.63 19.85
CA VAL A 6 -6.14 5.64 19.15
C VAL A 6 -4.77 5.06 18.79
N LEU A 7 -4.10 4.42 19.75
CA LEU A 7 -2.81 3.76 19.52
C LEU A 7 -2.92 2.65 18.45
N ALA A 8 -3.89 1.75 18.59
CA ALA A 8 -4.10 0.65 17.64
C ALA A 8 -4.39 1.15 16.22
N THR A 9 -5.28 2.14 16.10
CA THR A 9 -5.63 2.75 14.82
C THR A 9 -4.42 3.45 14.20
N SER A 10 -3.68 4.25 14.97
CA SER A 10 -2.51 4.97 14.47
C SER A 10 -1.41 4.00 14.00
N SER A 11 -1.17 2.92 14.75
CA SER A 11 -0.23 1.87 14.37
C SER A 11 -0.63 1.17 13.08
N LEU A 12 -1.92 0.85 12.91
CA LEU A 12 -2.44 0.23 11.68
C LEU A 12 -2.34 1.17 10.47
N LEU A 13 -2.63 2.46 10.65
CA LEU A 13 -2.47 3.46 9.59
C LEU A 13 -1.01 3.64 9.19
N GLY A 14 -0.10 3.66 10.17
CA GLY A 14 1.35 3.68 9.91
C GLY A 14 1.82 2.45 9.14
N ALA A 15 1.39 1.26 9.57
CA ALA A 15 1.70 0.00 8.88
C ALA A 15 1.11 -0.03 7.46
N PHE A 16 -0.13 0.43 7.27
CA PHE A 16 -0.77 0.56 5.96
C PHE A 16 0.06 1.43 5.01
N ALA A 17 0.47 2.61 5.46
CA ALA A 17 1.28 3.53 4.66
C ALA A 17 2.66 2.95 4.34
N PHE A 18 3.32 2.35 5.34
CA PHE A 18 4.64 1.74 5.18
C PHE A 18 4.61 0.59 4.17
N MET A 19 3.61 -0.28 4.24
CA MET A 19 3.44 -1.38 3.29
C MET A 19 3.11 -0.91 1.87
N GLY A 20 2.30 0.14 1.73
CA GLY A 20 2.05 0.77 0.43
C GLY A 20 3.30 1.38 -0.20
N GLY A 21 4.11 2.10 0.59
CA GLY A 21 5.40 2.63 0.15
C GLY A 21 6.39 1.52 -0.21
N GLY A 22 6.48 0.48 0.64
CA GLY A 22 7.30 -0.70 0.40
C GLY A 22 6.92 -1.42 -0.90
N TYR A 23 5.62 -1.59 -1.17
CA TYR A 23 5.14 -2.13 -2.44
C TYR A 23 5.65 -1.32 -3.63
N ALA A 24 5.49 0.01 -3.62
CA ALA A 24 5.88 0.87 -4.74
C ALA A 24 7.40 0.78 -5.02
N VAL A 25 8.24 0.86 -3.97
CA VAL A 25 9.69 0.78 -4.09
C VAL A 25 10.14 -0.59 -4.60
N LEU A 26 9.63 -1.66 -3.99
CA LEU A 26 9.99 -3.03 -4.36
C LEU A 26 9.47 -3.40 -5.75
N PHE A 27 8.33 -2.85 -6.18
CA PHE A 27 7.80 -3.07 -7.51
C PHE A 27 8.76 -2.54 -8.58
N VAL A 28 9.22 -1.28 -8.45
CA VAL A 28 10.18 -0.70 -9.39
C VAL A 28 11.51 -1.45 -9.35
N ALA A 29 12.02 -1.77 -8.15
CA ALA A 29 13.23 -2.57 -8.00
C ALA A 29 13.12 -3.96 -8.63
N ALA A 30 11.95 -4.60 -8.54
CA ALA A 30 11.67 -5.88 -9.18
C ALA A 30 11.68 -5.75 -10.72
N MET A 31 11.08 -4.70 -11.26
CA MET A 31 11.07 -4.45 -12.71
C MET A 31 12.47 -4.17 -13.25
N LEU A 32 13.32 -3.45 -12.51
CA LEU A 32 14.70 -3.16 -12.90
C LEU A 32 15.63 -4.37 -12.79
N SER A 33 15.39 -5.25 -11.83
CA SER A 33 16.28 -6.39 -11.57
C SER A 33 15.91 -7.66 -12.35
N GLU A 34 14.74 -7.70 -12.99
CA GLU A 34 14.14 -8.90 -13.61
C GLU A 34 14.02 -10.12 -12.66
N ARG A 35 14.14 -9.89 -11.35
CA ARG A 35 14.14 -10.95 -10.34
C ARG A 35 12.72 -11.25 -9.85
N ARG A 36 12.23 -12.43 -10.20
CA ARG A 36 10.97 -13.01 -9.68
C ARG A 36 10.77 -12.92 -8.16
N PRO A 37 11.78 -13.11 -7.27
CA PRO A 37 11.56 -12.99 -5.84
C PRO A 37 11.19 -11.56 -5.40
N LEU A 38 11.78 -10.51 -5.98
CA LEU A 38 11.44 -9.13 -5.61
C LEU A 38 9.99 -8.81 -5.97
N THR A 39 9.50 -9.31 -7.11
CA THR A 39 8.10 -9.16 -7.50
C THR A 39 7.16 -9.77 -6.45
N ARG A 40 7.50 -10.97 -5.94
CA ARG A 40 6.70 -11.62 -4.89
C ARG A 40 6.68 -10.81 -3.59
N ILE A 41 7.83 -10.28 -3.17
CA ILE A 41 7.92 -9.47 -1.94
C ILE A 41 7.13 -8.17 -2.10
N ALA A 42 7.20 -7.52 -3.28
CA ALA A 42 6.39 -6.35 -3.57
C ALA A 42 4.88 -6.66 -3.40
N TYR A 43 4.38 -7.71 -4.04
CA TYR A 43 2.98 -8.11 -3.89
C TYR A 43 2.63 -8.57 -2.47
N ALA A 44 3.57 -9.13 -1.71
CA ALA A 44 3.37 -9.44 -0.30
C ALA A 44 3.18 -8.17 0.54
N CYS A 45 3.94 -7.09 0.27
CA CYS A 45 3.70 -5.79 0.89
C CYS A 45 2.31 -5.25 0.56
N TYR A 46 1.88 -5.35 -0.71
CA TYR A 46 0.53 -4.92 -1.08
C TYR A 46 -0.56 -5.75 -0.39
N ALA A 47 -0.39 -7.08 -0.30
CA ALA A 47 -1.31 -7.95 0.44
C ALA A 47 -1.37 -7.59 1.94
N ALA A 48 -0.21 -7.30 2.56
CA ALA A 48 -0.14 -6.85 3.94
C ALA A 48 -0.84 -5.48 4.13
N GLN A 49 -0.69 -4.56 3.19
CA GLN A 49 -1.42 -3.28 3.18
C GLN A 49 -2.95 -3.52 3.15
N CYS A 50 -3.43 -4.43 2.29
CA CYS A 50 -4.84 -4.82 2.25
C CYS A 50 -5.32 -5.42 3.58
N ALA A 51 -4.50 -6.25 4.23
CA ALA A 51 -4.83 -6.81 5.54
C ALA A 51 -4.94 -5.71 6.62
N CYS A 52 -4.03 -4.73 6.62
CA CYS A 52 -4.14 -3.56 7.50
C CYS A 52 -5.44 -2.78 7.24
N LEU A 53 -5.80 -2.55 5.97
CA LEU A 53 -7.05 -1.88 5.59
C LEU A 53 -8.27 -2.62 6.15
N LEU A 54 -8.39 -3.92 5.87
CA LEU A 54 -9.51 -4.74 6.36
C LEU A 54 -9.62 -4.69 7.88
N THR A 55 -8.48 -4.71 8.58
CA THR A 55 -8.43 -4.59 10.04
C THR A 55 -8.96 -3.22 10.49
N VAL A 56 -8.51 -2.12 9.89
CA VAL A 56 -9.00 -0.77 10.20
C VAL A 56 -10.51 -0.64 9.94
N LEU A 57 -11.02 -1.20 8.83
CA LEU A 57 -12.44 -1.16 8.52
C LEU A 57 -13.29 -1.87 9.57
N TRP A 58 -12.79 -2.98 10.12
CA TRP A 58 -13.49 -3.80 11.11
C TRP A 58 -13.46 -3.21 12.51
N ILE A 59 -12.28 -2.85 13.03
CA ILE A 59 -12.11 -2.53 14.46
C ILE A 59 -11.99 -1.04 14.76
N SER A 60 -11.67 -0.21 13.77
CA SER A 60 -11.41 1.20 14.03
C SER A 60 -12.71 2.01 14.07
N PRO A 61 -12.88 2.88 15.09
CA PRO A 61 -13.99 3.83 15.19
C PRO A 61 -13.84 5.04 14.24
N LEU A 62 -13.08 4.90 13.15
CA LEU A 62 -12.92 5.93 12.12
C LEU A 62 -14.27 6.29 11.49
N GLU A 63 -14.48 7.59 11.28
CA GLU A 63 -15.60 8.10 10.48
C GLU A 63 -15.61 7.48 9.08
N VAL A 64 -16.81 7.34 8.52
CA VAL A 64 -17.04 6.67 7.22
C VAL A 64 -16.21 7.32 6.11
N ILE A 65 -16.08 8.66 6.11
CA ILE A 65 -15.30 9.38 5.09
C ILE A 65 -13.82 8.97 5.06
N TRP A 66 -13.23 8.72 6.23
CA TRP A 66 -11.84 8.25 6.32
C TRP A 66 -11.68 6.80 5.88
N LYS A 67 -12.67 5.95 6.15
CA LYS A 67 -12.70 4.57 5.63
C LYS A 67 -12.75 4.56 4.10
N ILE A 68 -13.60 5.40 3.51
CA ILE A 68 -13.68 5.55 2.04
C ILE A 68 -12.35 6.04 1.48
N PHE A 69 -11.73 7.04 2.11
CA PHE A 69 -10.42 7.54 1.72
C PHE A 69 -9.34 6.44 1.73
N LEU A 70 -9.31 5.59 2.76
CA LEU A 70 -8.36 4.48 2.86
C LEU A 70 -8.60 3.41 1.79
N ILE A 71 -9.86 3.07 1.50
CA ILE A 71 -10.23 2.14 0.42
C ILE A 71 -9.75 2.70 -0.92
N GLY A 72 -10.05 3.97 -1.21
CA GLY A 72 -9.61 4.64 -2.43
C GLY A 72 -8.09 4.70 -2.54
N SER A 73 -7.40 4.99 -1.43
CA SER A 73 -5.94 4.98 -1.38
C SER A 73 -5.36 3.60 -1.67
N CYS A 74 -5.89 2.54 -1.05
CA CYS A 74 -5.44 1.18 -1.29
C CYS A 74 -5.63 0.76 -2.75
N ALA A 75 -6.79 1.08 -3.34
CA ALA A 75 -7.06 0.84 -4.75
C ALA A 75 -6.09 1.62 -5.66
N ALA A 76 -5.77 2.86 -5.30
CA ALA A 76 -4.77 3.65 -6.02
C ALA A 76 -3.39 2.99 -5.96
N TYR A 77 -2.98 2.45 -4.80
CA TYR A 77 -1.73 1.71 -4.67
C TYR A 77 -1.65 0.52 -5.61
N ALA A 78 -2.73 -0.22 -5.91
CA ALA A 78 -2.67 -1.31 -6.91
C ALA A 78 -2.30 -0.85 -8.33
N VAL A 79 -2.58 0.41 -8.66
CA VAL A 79 -2.54 0.92 -10.04
C VAL A 79 -1.41 1.92 -10.26
N ILE A 80 -1.04 2.70 -9.24
CA ILE A 80 0.00 3.73 -9.33
C ILE A 80 1.36 3.14 -9.73
N PRO A 81 1.92 2.11 -9.06
CA PRO A 81 3.23 1.56 -9.43
C PRO A 81 3.32 1.03 -10.87
N PRO A 82 2.39 0.21 -11.40
CA PRO A 82 2.48 -0.26 -12.77
C PRO A 82 2.28 0.86 -13.80
N ILE A 83 1.38 1.83 -13.56
CA ILE A 83 1.21 2.98 -14.46
C ILE A 83 2.47 3.85 -14.46
N THR A 84 2.96 4.21 -13.28
CA THR A 84 4.14 5.06 -13.12
C THR A 84 5.37 4.40 -13.75
N TRP A 85 5.54 3.09 -13.58
CA TRP A 85 6.60 2.34 -14.24
C TRP A 85 6.52 2.42 -15.77
N ARG A 86 5.34 2.20 -16.36
CA ARG A 86 5.15 2.32 -17.82
C ARG A 86 5.47 3.72 -18.32
N TYR A 87 5.07 4.73 -17.58
CA TYR A 87 5.36 6.13 -17.91
C TYR A 87 6.85 6.44 -17.83
N LEU A 88 7.52 6.04 -16.74
CA LEU A 88 8.96 6.20 -16.57
C LEU A 88 9.75 5.49 -17.67
N ARG A 89 9.34 4.29 -18.05
CA ARG A 89 9.97 3.52 -19.15
C ARG A 89 9.87 4.27 -20.49
N ARG A 90 8.70 4.85 -20.80
CA ARG A 90 8.50 5.66 -22.01
C ARG A 90 9.38 6.92 -22.02
N LEU A 91 9.54 7.58 -20.87
CA LEU A 91 10.37 8.80 -20.77
C LEU A 91 11.86 8.52 -20.95
N HIS A 92 12.35 7.38 -20.47
CA HIS A 92 13.78 7.06 -20.47
C HIS A 92 14.21 6.16 -21.65
N GLY A 93 13.31 5.82 -22.57
CA GLY A 93 13.64 5.09 -23.81
C GLY A 93 14.12 3.64 -23.60
N ALA A 94 13.76 3.00 -22.48
CA ALA A 94 14.12 1.61 -22.15
C ALA A 94 13.06 0.57 -22.56
#